data_AF-A0A2E8AY75-F1
#
_entry.id   AF-A0A2E8AY75-F1
#
_cell.length_a   1.000
_cell.length_b   1.000
_cell.length_c   1.000
_cell.angle_alpha   90.00
_cell.angle_beta   90.00
_cell.angle_gamma   90.00
#
_symmetry.space_group_name_H-M   'P 1'
#
loop_
_entity.id
_entity.type
_entity.pdbx_description
1 polymer ?
#
loop_
_entity_poly.entity_id
_entity_poly.type
_entity_poly.pdbx_seq_one_letter_code
_entity_poly.pdbx_strand_id
1 'polypeptide(L)'
;MKSFLVTFATKHFQLNQKILEYSALNCGGFDEVRSWSSEELRKTEFFEKHKTVLDQKRGAGYWLWKPYIILKALQDANEGDYVAYSDCGQRNQYLTRSIKPLLEKCSRNRGVLPGVNIPHWGNSTRWTKRDCFVLMGCDAPVYWNHCQVQASFSVFQKNSSSLNFVQEWLAGCEDQRILTDISNACGLPNFPDFVEHRHDQSVLTLCAIKFGYDGLGSSSVQQPYADPEKSKVMNYVLAKMGSPVDVQFGAGIYLVYQVILSSLYRKLLRCNRFIKKHQGN
;
A
#
# COMPACT_ATOMS: atom_id res chain seq x y z
N MET A 1 3.17 2.73 -23.02
CA MET A 1 2.86 2.23 -21.67
C MET A 1 2.97 3.41 -20.73
N LYS A 2 1.89 3.73 -20.03
CA LYS A 2 1.83 4.73 -18.96
C LYS A 2 2.06 4.07 -17.60
N SER A 3 2.38 4.89 -16.62
CA SER A 3 2.55 4.50 -15.22
C SER A 3 1.70 5.40 -14.31
N PHE A 4 0.88 4.77 -13.49
CA PHE A 4 -0.04 5.42 -12.56
C PHE A 4 0.42 5.11 -11.12
N LEU A 5 0.48 6.12 -10.26
CA LEU A 5 0.60 5.91 -8.82
C LEU A 5 -0.78 5.99 -8.16
N VAL A 6 -1.15 4.98 -7.38
CA VAL A 6 -2.36 4.95 -6.56
C VAL A 6 -1.97 5.11 -5.10
N THR A 7 -2.68 5.94 -4.36
CA THR A 7 -2.46 6.12 -2.93
C THR A 7 -3.76 6.50 -2.22
N PHE A 8 -3.82 6.27 -0.92
CA PHE A 8 -5.00 6.56 -0.09
C PHE A 8 -4.61 7.30 1.17
N ALA A 9 -5.41 8.31 1.53
CA ALA A 9 -5.25 9.03 2.78
C ALA A 9 -6.57 9.21 3.51
N THR A 10 -6.53 8.94 4.82
CA THR A 10 -7.49 9.55 5.73
C THR A 10 -7.12 11.03 5.95
N LYS A 11 -8.03 11.80 6.55
CA LYS A 11 -7.86 13.25 6.78
C LYS A 11 -6.50 13.65 7.39
N HIS A 12 -5.95 12.82 8.28
CA HIS A 12 -4.66 13.08 8.95
C HIS A 12 -3.44 12.95 8.03
N PHE A 13 -3.54 12.20 6.93
CA PHE A 13 -2.42 11.91 6.03
C PHE A 13 -2.48 12.66 4.70
N GLN A 14 -3.47 13.53 4.49
CA GLN A 14 -3.64 14.29 3.24
C GLN A 14 -2.41 15.14 2.88
N LEU A 15 -1.68 15.65 3.89
CA LEU A 15 -0.45 16.39 3.63
C LEU A 15 0.63 15.48 3.03
N ASN A 16 0.84 14.30 3.60
CA ASN A 16 1.79 13.31 3.09
C ASN A 16 1.39 12.84 1.69
N GLN A 17 0.09 12.63 1.45
CA GLN A 17 -0.44 12.25 0.14
C GLN A 17 -0.09 13.29 -0.94
N LYS A 18 -0.26 14.58 -0.64
CA LYS A 18 0.07 15.67 -1.56
C LYS A 18 1.56 15.76 -1.85
N ILE A 19 2.40 15.54 -0.83
CA ILE A 19 3.85 15.50 -1.00
C ILE A 19 4.24 14.31 -1.90
N LEU A 20 3.65 13.13 -1.65
CA LEU A 20 3.85 11.94 -2.47
C LEU A 20 3.43 12.19 -3.93
N GLU A 21 2.22 12.70 -4.14
CA GLU A 21 1.66 13.04 -5.46
C GLU A 21 2.59 13.98 -6.23
N TYR A 22 2.99 15.10 -5.62
CA TYR A 22 3.90 16.04 -6.25
C TYR A 22 5.23 15.36 -6.60
N SER A 23 5.83 14.65 -5.66
CA SER A 23 7.12 14.00 -5.87
C SER A 23 7.06 12.90 -6.95
N ALA A 24 5.93 12.20 -7.05
CA ALA A 24 5.73 11.15 -8.04
C ALA A 24 5.68 11.69 -9.46
N LEU A 25 4.94 12.79 -9.68
CA LEU A 25 4.81 13.43 -10.99
C LEU A 25 6.10 14.14 -11.42
N ASN A 26 6.80 14.79 -10.48
CA ASN A 26 7.95 15.63 -10.82
C ASN A 26 9.29 14.89 -10.80
N CYS A 27 9.40 13.79 -10.06
CA CYS A 27 10.69 13.08 -9.86
C CYS A 27 10.56 11.55 -9.87
N GLY A 28 9.41 11.02 -9.48
CA GLY A 28 9.12 9.59 -9.47
C GLY A 28 9.00 8.98 -10.87
N GLY A 29 8.81 9.82 -11.90
CA GLY A 29 8.65 9.38 -13.28
C GLY A 29 7.30 8.71 -13.56
N PHE A 30 6.26 9.11 -12.83
CA PHE A 30 4.87 8.70 -13.07
C PHE A 30 4.19 9.66 -14.06
N ASP A 31 3.31 9.12 -14.91
CA ASP A 31 2.50 9.90 -15.85
C ASP A 31 1.28 10.53 -15.15
N GLU A 32 0.74 9.86 -14.14
CA GLU A 32 -0.47 10.27 -13.42
C GLU A 32 -0.48 9.73 -11.99
N VAL A 33 -1.16 10.44 -11.08
CA VAL A 33 -1.41 10.00 -9.71
C VAL A 33 -2.92 9.98 -9.45
N ARG A 34 -3.40 8.89 -8.85
CA ARG A 34 -4.79 8.67 -8.42
C ARG A 34 -4.86 8.65 -6.90
N SER A 35 -5.11 9.83 -6.33
CA SER A 35 -5.20 10.06 -4.89
C SER A 35 -6.62 9.80 -4.37
N TRP A 36 -6.80 8.71 -3.61
CA TRP A 36 -8.07 8.39 -2.95
C TRP A 36 -8.15 8.99 -1.54
N SER A 37 -9.36 9.35 -1.11
CA SER A 37 -9.64 9.74 0.26
C SER A 37 -10.76 8.89 0.87
N SER A 38 -10.92 8.96 2.19
CA SER A 38 -12.04 8.32 2.89
C SER A 38 -13.39 8.82 2.37
N GLU A 39 -13.50 10.10 2.01
CA GLU A 39 -14.72 10.70 1.46
C GLU A 39 -15.04 10.17 0.06
N GLU A 40 -14.04 10.03 -0.82
CA GLU A 40 -14.25 9.42 -2.15
C GLU A 40 -14.61 7.94 -2.04
N LEU A 41 -13.97 7.20 -1.13
CA LEU A 41 -14.31 5.80 -0.89
C LEU A 41 -15.77 5.64 -0.44
N ARG A 42 -16.25 6.50 0.48
CA ARG A 42 -17.63 6.48 1.00
C ARG A 42 -18.71 6.73 -0.06
N LYS A 43 -18.36 7.28 -1.23
CA LYS A 43 -19.31 7.47 -2.35
C LYS A 43 -19.51 6.23 -3.20
N THR A 44 -18.75 5.16 -2.95
CA THR A 44 -18.77 3.96 -3.79
C THR A 44 -19.77 2.92 -3.29
N GLU A 45 -20.38 2.17 -4.21
CA GLU A 45 -21.19 1.00 -3.88
C GLU A 45 -20.40 -0.06 -3.10
N PHE A 46 -19.09 -0.15 -3.38
CA PHE A 46 -18.17 -1.02 -2.63
C PHE A 46 -18.14 -0.67 -1.15
N PHE A 47 -18.18 0.61 -0.81
CA PHE A 47 -18.21 1.04 0.59
C PHE A 47 -19.50 0.61 1.28
N GLU A 48 -20.65 0.83 0.63
CA GLU A 48 -21.95 0.43 1.18
C GLU A 48 -22.03 -1.10 1.38
N LYS A 49 -21.58 -1.89 0.40
CA LYS A 49 -21.53 -3.36 0.49
C LYS A 49 -20.69 -3.85 1.67
N HIS A 50 -19.56 -3.19 1.97
CA HIS A 50 -18.61 -3.61 3.00
C HIS A 50 -18.54 -2.68 4.21
N LYS A 51 -19.61 -1.91 4.44
CA LYS A 51 -19.66 -0.85 5.46
C LYS A 51 -19.27 -1.35 6.85
N THR A 52 -19.70 -2.56 7.22
CA THR A 52 -19.38 -3.20 8.50
C THR A 52 -17.88 -3.29 8.76
N VAL A 53 -17.09 -3.57 7.72
CA VAL A 53 -15.63 -3.65 7.77
C VAL A 53 -15.03 -2.26 7.60
N LEU A 54 -15.47 -1.50 6.61
CA LEU A 54 -14.85 -0.22 6.23
C LEU A 54 -15.09 0.91 7.26
N ASP A 55 -16.06 0.79 8.15
CA ASP A 55 -16.23 1.70 9.30
C ASP A 55 -15.35 1.36 10.51
N GLN A 56 -14.60 0.24 10.49
CA GLN A 56 -13.69 -0.10 11.59
C GLN A 56 -12.50 0.86 11.65
N LYS A 57 -12.04 1.18 12.87
CA LYS A 57 -10.97 2.19 13.07
C LYS A 57 -9.60 1.75 12.59
N ARG A 58 -9.17 0.53 12.94
CA ARG A 58 -7.83 0.04 12.56
C ARG A 58 -7.75 -0.08 11.04
N GLY A 59 -6.63 0.35 10.47
CA GLY A 59 -6.43 0.39 9.00
C GLY A 59 -7.47 1.15 8.18
N ALA A 60 -8.28 2.03 8.81
CA ALA A 60 -9.44 2.67 8.19
C ALA A 60 -10.37 1.64 7.52
N GLY A 61 -10.66 0.56 8.25
CA GLY A 61 -11.42 -0.58 7.79
C GLY A 61 -10.59 -1.85 7.57
N TYR A 62 -9.38 -1.90 8.12
CA TYR A 62 -8.45 -3.03 8.04
C TYR A 62 -7.86 -3.21 6.63
N TRP A 63 -7.69 -2.09 5.91
CA TRP A 63 -7.09 -2.01 4.58
C TRP A 63 -7.84 -2.74 3.45
N LEU A 64 -9.09 -3.17 3.64
CA LEU A 64 -9.95 -3.72 2.57
C LEU A 64 -10.02 -2.81 1.33
N TRP A 65 -10.01 -1.49 1.55
CA TRP A 65 -10.01 -0.50 0.48
C TRP A 65 -8.78 -0.57 -0.43
N LYS A 66 -7.65 -1.10 0.03
CA LYS A 66 -6.37 -1.11 -0.70
C LYS A 66 -6.44 -1.96 -1.97
N PRO A 67 -6.75 -3.28 -1.91
CA PRO A 67 -6.91 -4.08 -3.12
C PRO A 67 -8.03 -3.54 -4.03
N TYR A 68 -9.08 -2.95 -3.46
CA TYR A 68 -10.18 -2.36 -4.25
C TYR A 68 -9.73 -1.18 -5.12
N ILE A 69 -9.05 -0.17 -4.55
CA ILE A 69 -8.62 0.99 -5.34
C ILE A 69 -7.53 0.64 -6.36
N ILE A 70 -6.69 -0.36 -6.06
CA ILE A 70 -5.70 -0.90 -6.98
C ILE A 70 -6.40 -1.62 -8.14
N LEU A 71 -7.39 -2.48 -7.84
CA LEU A 71 -8.15 -3.19 -8.86
C LEU A 71 -8.89 -2.22 -9.78
N LYS A 72 -9.53 -1.19 -9.22
CA LYS A 72 -10.20 -0.15 -10.00
C LYS A 72 -9.22 0.57 -10.92
N ALA A 73 -8.05 0.94 -10.41
CA ALA A 73 -7.03 1.57 -11.23
C ALA A 73 -6.52 0.66 -12.37
N LEU A 74 -6.35 -0.64 -12.10
CA LEU A 74 -6.01 -1.63 -13.12
C LEU A 74 -7.13 -1.80 -14.16
N GLN A 75 -8.39 -1.83 -13.74
CA GLN A 75 -9.53 -1.95 -14.66
C GLN A 75 -9.62 -0.77 -15.62
N ASP A 76 -9.32 0.44 -15.16
CA ASP A 76 -9.33 1.67 -15.94
C ASP A 76 -8.06 1.87 -16.81
N ALA A 77 -7.02 1.08 -16.60
CA ALA A 77 -5.76 1.17 -17.34
C ALA A 77 -5.78 0.36 -18.65
N ASN A 78 -4.98 0.77 -19.64
CA ASN A 78 -4.84 0.01 -20.87
C ASN A 78 -3.92 -1.19 -20.67
N GLU A 79 -4.07 -2.22 -21.51
CA GLU A 79 -3.17 -3.38 -21.53
C GLU A 79 -1.70 -2.94 -21.63
N GLY A 80 -0.86 -3.48 -20.74
CA GLY A 80 0.57 -3.15 -20.67
C GLY A 80 0.93 -1.90 -19.85
N ASP A 81 -0.04 -1.07 -19.43
CA ASP A 81 0.21 0.05 -18.50
C ASP A 81 0.55 -0.46 -17.09
N TYR A 82 1.19 0.38 -16.27
CA TYR A 82 1.59 0.04 -14.91
C TYR A 82 0.79 0.79 -13.85
N VAL A 83 0.33 0.09 -12.82
CA VAL A 83 -0.28 0.64 -11.62
C VAL A 83 0.63 0.33 -10.44
N ALA A 84 1.27 1.34 -9.88
CA ALA A 84 1.98 1.24 -8.62
C ALA A 84 1.09 1.72 -7.48
N TYR A 85 1.18 1.09 -6.32
CA TYR A 85 0.59 1.57 -5.08
C TYR A 85 1.67 2.00 -4.10
N SER A 86 1.42 3.04 -3.31
CA SER A 86 2.24 3.38 -2.15
C SER A 86 1.40 3.94 -1.01
N ASP A 87 1.66 3.43 0.20
CA ASP A 87 1.18 4.04 1.43
C ASP A 87 1.74 5.47 1.56
N CYS A 88 0.95 6.38 2.12
CA CYS A 88 1.37 7.72 2.50
C CYS A 88 1.27 7.98 4.03
N GLY A 89 1.04 6.92 4.81
CA GLY A 89 0.82 7.01 6.27
C GLY A 89 2.08 7.32 7.09
N GLN A 90 3.28 7.12 6.53
CA GLN A 90 4.55 7.40 7.20
C GLN A 90 5.16 8.71 6.72
N ARG A 91 5.99 9.32 7.59
CA ARG A 91 6.87 10.43 7.18
C ARG A 91 7.86 9.90 6.13
N ASN A 92 8.26 10.76 5.19
CA ASN A 92 9.22 10.45 4.11
C ASN A 92 8.70 9.55 2.97
N GLN A 93 7.38 9.38 2.82
CA GLN A 93 6.80 8.76 1.63
C GLN A 93 6.76 9.76 0.46
N TYR A 94 7.94 10.10 -0.08
CA TYR A 94 8.13 10.93 -1.27
C TYR A 94 9.17 10.30 -2.18
N LEU A 95 9.13 10.63 -3.47
CA LEU A 95 10.02 10.07 -4.48
C LEU A 95 11.02 11.10 -4.98
N THR A 96 12.29 10.70 -5.02
CA THR A 96 13.40 11.50 -5.57
C THR A 96 14.10 10.74 -6.69
N ARG A 97 13.51 9.63 -7.12
CA ARG A 97 14.13 8.60 -7.96
C ARG A 97 13.05 8.02 -8.85
N SER A 98 13.44 7.68 -10.08
CA SER A 98 12.54 7.08 -11.07
C SER A 98 12.01 5.72 -10.63
N ILE A 99 10.72 5.45 -10.89
CA ILE A 99 10.06 4.17 -10.65
C ILE A 99 10.56 3.04 -11.56
N LYS A 100 11.24 3.37 -12.67
CA LYS A 100 11.61 2.43 -13.76
C LYS A 100 12.19 1.09 -13.28
N PRO A 101 13.14 1.02 -12.31
CA PRO A 101 13.67 -0.26 -11.86
C PRO A 101 12.62 -1.20 -11.26
N LEU A 102 11.61 -0.65 -10.58
CA LEU A 102 10.49 -1.43 -10.05
C LEU A 102 9.54 -1.90 -11.15
N LEU A 103 9.30 -1.07 -12.17
CA LEU A 103 8.50 -1.48 -13.34
C LEU A 103 9.17 -2.63 -14.10
N GLU A 104 10.49 -2.56 -14.31
CA GLU A 104 11.26 -3.64 -14.93
C GLU A 104 11.20 -4.94 -14.12
N LYS A 105 11.35 -4.85 -12.80
CA LYS A 105 11.22 -6.03 -11.93
C LYS A 105 9.82 -6.63 -11.98
N CYS A 106 8.78 -5.79 -11.98
CA CYS A 106 7.39 -6.20 -12.14
C CYS A 106 7.17 -6.94 -13.46
N SER A 107 7.65 -6.37 -14.58
CA SER A 107 7.52 -7.00 -15.91
C SER A 107 8.22 -8.36 -15.97
N ARG A 108 9.45 -8.47 -15.44
CA ARG A 108 10.17 -9.75 -15.34
C ARG A 108 9.46 -10.78 -14.45
N ASN A 109 8.61 -10.33 -13.53
CA ASN A 109 7.80 -11.18 -12.66
C ASN A 109 6.35 -11.34 -13.18
N ARG A 110 6.19 -11.41 -14.51
CA ARG A 110 4.91 -11.62 -15.20
C ARG A 110 3.86 -10.53 -14.89
N GLY A 111 4.32 -9.33 -14.57
CA GLY A 111 3.46 -8.17 -14.33
C GLY A 111 2.97 -8.01 -12.89
N VAL A 112 3.56 -8.70 -11.90
CA VAL A 112 3.22 -8.51 -10.49
C VAL A 112 4.48 -8.34 -9.65
N LEU A 113 4.56 -7.27 -8.87
CA LEU A 113 5.51 -7.10 -7.79
C LEU A 113 4.72 -6.82 -6.51
N PRO A 114 4.53 -7.82 -5.64
CA PRO A 114 3.60 -7.72 -4.51
C PRO A 114 4.14 -6.86 -3.35
N GLY A 115 5.47 -6.64 -3.29
CA GLY A 115 6.11 -5.86 -2.24
C GLY A 115 7.52 -6.34 -1.94
N VAL A 116 7.94 -6.21 -0.68
CA VAL A 116 9.27 -6.62 -0.20
C VAL A 116 9.16 -7.81 0.74
N ASN A 117 9.94 -8.86 0.51
CA ASN A 117 10.03 -9.98 1.44
C ASN A 117 10.67 -9.52 2.77
N ILE A 118 10.04 -9.87 3.90
CA ILE A 118 10.50 -9.48 5.25
C ILE A 118 10.85 -10.71 6.11
N PRO A 119 11.93 -11.43 5.78
CA PRO A 119 12.30 -12.70 6.43
C PRO A 119 12.74 -12.54 7.89
N HIS A 120 13.17 -11.35 8.30
CA HIS A 120 13.52 -11.03 9.68
C HIS A 120 12.31 -11.09 10.65
N TRP A 121 11.07 -11.09 10.14
CA TRP A 121 9.88 -11.35 10.95
C TRP A 121 9.63 -12.85 11.19
N GLY A 122 10.37 -13.73 10.52
CA GLY A 122 10.15 -15.18 10.55
C GLY A 122 8.93 -15.62 9.74
N ASN A 123 8.37 -16.76 10.14
CA ASN A 123 7.33 -17.47 9.41
C ASN A 123 5.96 -16.75 9.43
N SER A 124 5.16 -16.98 8.41
CA SER A 124 3.81 -16.41 8.28
C SER A 124 2.86 -16.90 9.37
N THR A 125 3.12 -18.05 10.01
CA THR A 125 2.40 -18.56 11.19
C THR A 125 2.34 -17.55 12.33
N ARG A 126 3.37 -16.72 12.50
CA ARG A 126 3.45 -15.66 13.50
C ARG A 126 2.51 -14.49 13.21
N TRP A 127 2.18 -14.28 11.94
CA TRP A 127 1.62 -13.02 11.43
C TRP A 127 0.28 -13.19 10.70
N THR A 128 -0.18 -14.44 10.54
CA THR A 128 -1.38 -14.79 9.79
C THR A 128 -2.27 -15.68 10.64
N LYS A 129 -3.50 -15.22 10.87
CA LYS A 129 -4.49 -15.95 11.64
C LYS A 129 -4.85 -17.26 10.93
N ARG A 130 -5.12 -18.34 11.67
CA ARG A 130 -5.36 -19.68 11.11
C ARG A 130 -6.48 -19.70 10.08
N ASP A 131 -7.61 -19.05 10.36
CA ASP A 131 -8.73 -18.94 9.43
C ASP A 131 -8.33 -18.34 8.07
N CYS A 132 -7.37 -17.41 8.04
CA CYS A 132 -6.88 -16.83 6.80
C CYS A 132 -6.20 -17.91 5.93
N PHE A 133 -5.38 -18.79 6.51
CA PHE A 133 -4.80 -19.92 5.78
C PHE A 133 -5.88 -20.88 5.28
N VAL A 134 -6.81 -21.28 6.15
CA VAL A 134 -7.83 -22.30 5.86
C VAL A 134 -8.77 -21.82 4.75
N LEU A 135 -9.36 -20.63 4.91
CA LEU A 135 -10.37 -20.10 3.99
C LEU A 135 -9.78 -19.69 2.64
N MET A 136 -8.47 -19.35 2.57
CA MET A 136 -7.76 -19.11 1.31
C MET A 136 -7.29 -20.40 0.61
N GLY A 137 -7.52 -21.58 1.21
CA GLY A 137 -6.98 -22.85 0.72
C GLY A 137 -5.45 -22.92 0.76
N CYS A 138 -4.83 -22.18 1.67
CA CYS A 138 -3.39 -22.00 1.80
C CYS A 138 -2.85 -22.62 3.10
N ASP A 139 -3.48 -23.69 3.57
CA ASP A 139 -3.14 -24.30 4.86
C ASP A 139 -2.12 -25.44 4.72
N ALA A 140 -0.89 -25.10 4.30
CA ALA A 140 0.19 -26.07 4.09
C ALA A 140 1.58 -25.47 4.41
N PRO A 141 2.62 -26.31 4.63
CA PRO A 141 3.96 -25.85 5.02
C PRO A 141 4.60 -24.79 4.12
N VAL A 142 4.32 -24.83 2.81
CA VAL A 142 4.82 -23.83 1.85
C VAL A 142 4.33 -22.41 2.19
N TYR A 143 3.12 -22.28 2.75
CA TYR A 143 2.55 -21.01 3.18
C TYR A 143 2.97 -20.66 4.60
N TRP A 144 2.97 -21.64 5.50
CA TRP A 144 3.33 -21.45 6.90
C TRP A 144 4.77 -20.94 7.05
N ASN A 145 5.70 -21.59 6.35
CA ASN A 145 7.14 -21.37 6.49
C ASN A 145 7.67 -20.22 5.63
N HIS A 146 6.82 -19.60 4.81
CA HIS A 146 7.19 -18.42 4.04
C HIS A 146 7.16 -17.18 4.93
N CYS A 147 8.05 -16.21 4.69
CA CYS A 147 7.99 -14.92 5.36
C CYS A 147 6.82 -14.07 4.86
N GLN A 148 6.51 -12.97 5.53
CA GLN A 148 5.52 -12.02 5.02
C GLN A 148 6.09 -11.25 3.82
N VAL A 149 5.21 -10.86 2.90
CA VAL A 149 5.49 -9.85 1.87
C VAL A 149 4.91 -8.53 2.33
N GLN A 150 5.74 -7.51 2.44
CA GLN A 150 5.33 -6.22 2.97
C GLN A 150 4.48 -5.42 1.96
N ALA A 151 3.24 -5.11 2.32
CA ALA A 151 2.23 -4.50 1.44
C ALA A 151 2.18 -2.96 1.47
N SER A 152 3.31 -2.31 1.79
CA SER A 152 3.39 -0.84 1.86
C SER A 152 3.52 -0.17 0.50
N PHE A 153 4.04 -0.90 -0.48
CA PHE A 153 3.99 -0.53 -1.89
C PHE A 153 3.97 -1.80 -2.75
N SER A 154 3.45 -1.69 -3.96
CA SER A 154 3.38 -2.78 -4.93
C SER A 154 3.31 -2.23 -6.35
N VAL A 155 3.61 -3.05 -7.36
CA VAL A 155 3.55 -2.65 -8.77
C VAL A 155 2.90 -3.75 -9.59
N PHE A 156 1.95 -3.37 -10.45
CA PHE A 156 1.21 -4.28 -11.30
C PHE A 156 1.26 -3.77 -12.74
N GLN A 157 1.66 -4.61 -13.68
CA GLN A 157 1.45 -4.34 -15.10
C GLN A 157 0.09 -4.89 -15.48
N LYS A 158 -0.77 -4.06 -16.07
CA LYS A 158 -2.10 -4.46 -16.54
C LYS A 158 -1.96 -5.59 -17.56
N ASN A 159 -2.40 -6.77 -17.13
CA ASN A 159 -2.57 -7.98 -17.91
C ASN A 159 -3.51 -8.94 -17.15
N SER A 160 -3.82 -10.09 -17.73
CA SER A 160 -4.69 -11.09 -17.09
C SER A 160 -4.11 -11.62 -15.77
N SER A 161 -2.80 -11.85 -15.72
CA SER A 161 -2.08 -12.34 -14.54
C SER A 161 -2.19 -11.41 -13.33
N SER A 162 -2.01 -10.10 -13.51
CA SER A 162 -2.11 -9.11 -12.44
C SER A 162 -3.56 -8.85 -12.02
N LEU A 163 -4.50 -8.85 -12.96
CA LEU A 163 -5.93 -8.73 -12.65
C LEU A 163 -6.41 -9.87 -11.77
N ASN A 164 -6.12 -11.12 -12.16
CA ASN A 164 -6.51 -12.30 -11.39
C ASN A 164 -5.88 -12.28 -9.98
N PHE A 165 -4.62 -11.85 -9.87
CA PHE A 165 -3.95 -11.71 -8.59
C PHE A 165 -4.65 -10.70 -7.66
N VAL A 166 -4.92 -9.49 -8.16
CA VAL A 166 -5.55 -8.43 -7.33
C VAL A 166 -7.01 -8.77 -7.03
N GLN A 167 -7.72 -9.45 -7.93
CA GLN A 167 -9.07 -9.96 -7.69
C GLN A 167 -9.10 -11.00 -6.57
N GLU A 168 -8.18 -11.98 -6.57
CA GLU A 168 -8.07 -12.97 -5.49
C GLU A 168 -7.74 -12.28 -4.15
N TRP A 169 -6.82 -11.31 -4.17
CA TRP A 169 -6.47 -10.54 -2.98
C TRP A 169 -7.68 -9.76 -2.44
N LEU A 170 -8.44 -9.10 -3.31
CA LEU A 170 -9.66 -8.41 -2.91
C LEU A 170 -10.69 -9.39 -2.34
N ALA A 171 -10.94 -10.52 -3.01
CA ALA A 171 -11.92 -11.52 -2.59
C ALA A 171 -11.59 -12.08 -1.19
N GLY A 172 -10.32 -12.38 -0.92
CA GLY A 172 -9.87 -12.78 0.40
C GLY A 172 -10.08 -11.70 1.46
N CYS A 173 -9.87 -10.43 1.11
CA CYS A 173 -10.11 -9.31 2.03
C CYS A 173 -11.61 -9.05 2.28
N GLU A 174 -12.52 -9.40 1.34
CA GLU A 174 -13.96 -9.20 1.54
C GLU A 174 -14.56 -10.14 2.62
N ASP A 175 -13.92 -11.28 2.92
CA ASP A 175 -14.34 -12.17 4.01
C ASP A 175 -13.81 -11.69 5.37
N GLN A 176 -14.73 -11.33 6.26
CA GLN A 176 -14.39 -10.80 7.59
C GLN A 176 -13.65 -11.82 8.46
N ARG A 177 -13.87 -13.12 8.26
CA ARG A 177 -13.17 -14.20 8.98
C ARG A 177 -11.71 -14.27 8.57
N ILE A 178 -11.42 -13.93 7.31
CA ILE A 178 -10.06 -13.83 6.79
C ILE A 178 -9.42 -12.54 7.28
N LEU A 179 -10.04 -11.39 6.99
CA LEU A 179 -9.39 -10.08 7.11
C LEU A 179 -9.29 -9.55 8.54
N THR A 180 -10.29 -9.82 9.38
CA THR A 180 -10.46 -9.08 10.65
C THR A 180 -9.92 -9.83 11.87
N ASP A 181 -9.92 -9.14 13.01
CA ASP A 181 -9.50 -9.68 14.31
C ASP A 181 -10.57 -10.59 14.97
N ILE A 182 -11.68 -10.91 14.29
CA ILE A 182 -12.66 -11.86 14.85
C ILE A 182 -12.00 -13.22 15.13
N SER A 183 -12.42 -13.89 16.19
CA SER A 183 -11.88 -15.21 16.57
C SER A 183 -12.03 -16.24 15.45
N ASN A 184 -11.13 -17.22 15.41
CA ASN A 184 -11.20 -18.31 14.43
C ASN A 184 -12.55 -19.02 14.49
N ALA A 185 -13.14 -19.23 13.32
CA ALA A 185 -14.42 -19.88 13.11
C ALA A 185 -14.26 -21.24 12.40
N CYS A 186 -13.08 -21.59 11.89
CA CYS A 186 -12.84 -22.86 11.21
C CYS A 186 -12.51 -24.04 12.15
N GLY A 187 -12.66 -23.86 13.47
CA GLY A 187 -12.39 -24.91 14.47
C GLY A 187 -10.92 -25.22 14.71
N LEU A 188 -10.00 -24.46 14.11
CA LEU A 188 -8.56 -24.62 14.30
C LEU A 188 -7.98 -23.43 15.09
N PRO A 189 -7.14 -23.67 16.13
CA PRO A 189 -6.47 -22.59 16.82
C PRO A 189 -5.38 -21.97 15.94
N ASN A 190 -4.97 -20.76 16.29
CA ASN A 190 -3.72 -20.20 15.76
C ASN A 190 -2.54 -21.10 16.14
N PHE A 191 -1.46 -21.01 15.35
CA PHE A 191 -0.23 -21.71 15.68
C PHE A 191 0.35 -21.23 17.02
N PRO A 192 1.14 -22.08 17.72
CA PRO A 192 1.73 -21.71 19.01
C PRO A 192 2.60 -20.45 18.98
N ASP A 193 3.18 -20.11 17.83
CA ASP A 193 4.04 -18.94 17.62
C ASP A 193 3.30 -17.70 17.10
N PHE A 194 1.97 -17.75 16.99
CA PHE A 194 1.15 -16.64 16.53
C PHE A 194 1.28 -15.41 17.44
N VAL A 195 1.55 -14.25 16.82
CA VAL A 195 1.73 -12.96 17.50
C VAL A 195 0.50 -12.07 17.26
N GLU A 196 0.22 -11.76 16.00
CA GLU A 196 -0.94 -10.96 15.59
C GLU A 196 -1.29 -11.21 14.12
N HIS A 197 -2.48 -10.80 13.68
CA HIS A 197 -2.84 -10.87 12.28
C HIS A 197 -2.36 -9.62 11.51
N ARG A 198 -1.82 -9.79 10.30
CA ARG A 198 -1.39 -8.70 9.40
C ARG A 198 -2.37 -8.41 8.26
N HIS A 199 -3.61 -8.91 8.35
CA HIS A 199 -4.74 -8.39 7.58
C HIS A 199 -4.52 -8.50 6.06
N ASP A 200 -4.69 -7.41 5.31
CA ASP A 200 -4.49 -7.37 3.86
C ASP A 200 -3.10 -7.87 3.45
N GLN A 201 -2.08 -7.64 4.28
CA GLN A 201 -0.71 -8.12 4.05
C GLN A 201 -0.61 -9.64 4.14
N SER A 202 -1.33 -10.26 5.08
CA SER A 202 -1.41 -11.72 5.18
C SER A 202 -2.06 -12.29 3.92
N VAL A 203 -3.20 -11.74 3.49
CA VAL A 203 -3.90 -12.19 2.27
C VAL A 203 -3.01 -12.03 1.03
N LEU A 204 -2.36 -10.86 0.88
CA LEU A 204 -1.42 -10.59 -0.22
C LEU A 204 -0.26 -11.59 -0.22
N THR A 205 0.30 -11.93 0.94
CA THR A 205 1.39 -12.91 1.07
C THR A 205 0.93 -14.28 0.59
N LEU A 206 -0.26 -14.74 1.02
CA LEU A 206 -0.80 -16.03 0.60
C LEU A 206 -1.08 -16.07 -0.91
N CYS A 207 -1.66 -15.00 -1.46
CA CYS A 207 -1.85 -14.86 -2.91
C CYS A 207 -0.50 -14.89 -3.65
N ALA A 208 0.53 -14.21 -3.15
CA ALA A 208 1.84 -14.19 -3.80
C ALA A 208 2.44 -15.60 -3.91
N ILE A 209 2.37 -16.38 -2.83
CA ILE A 209 2.83 -17.77 -2.81
C ILE A 209 1.98 -18.65 -3.74
N LYS A 210 0.64 -18.53 -3.65
CA LYS A 210 -0.31 -19.33 -4.44
C LYS A 210 -0.14 -19.14 -5.95
N PHE A 211 0.19 -17.93 -6.39
CA PHE A 211 0.41 -17.60 -7.82
C PHE A 211 1.89 -17.71 -8.25
N GLY A 212 2.81 -17.99 -7.31
CA GLY A 212 4.24 -18.07 -7.57
C GLY A 212 4.88 -16.72 -7.93
N TYR A 213 4.46 -15.64 -7.29
CA TYR A 213 5.08 -14.32 -7.43
C TYR A 213 6.03 -14.03 -6.27
N ASP A 214 7.26 -13.68 -6.60
CA ASP A 214 8.24 -13.28 -5.60
C ASP A 214 8.17 -11.79 -5.27
N GLY A 215 8.29 -11.46 -3.98
CA GLY A 215 8.62 -10.11 -3.53
C GLY A 215 10.07 -9.72 -3.84
N LEU A 216 10.42 -8.48 -3.53
CA LEU A 216 11.82 -8.02 -3.55
C LEU A 216 12.63 -8.66 -2.41
N GLY A 217 13.85 -9.08 -2.73
CA GLY A 217 14.73 -9.79 -1.79
C GLY A 217 14.39 -11.27 -1.66
N SER A 218 15.20 -11.99 -0.90
CA SER A 218 15.00 -13.43 -0.69
C SER A 218 13.97 -13.69 0.39
N SER A 219 13.08 -14.65 0.17
CA SER A 219 12.22 -15.23 1.20
C SER A 219 12.91 -16.31 2.02
N SER A 220 14.03 -16.86 1.54
CA SER A 220 14.76 -17.99 2.15
C SER A 220 15.97 -17.58 3.00
N VAL A 221 16.41 -16.33 2.92
CA VAL A 221 17.55 -15.81 3.69
C VAL A 221 17.01 -14.89 4.78
N GLN A 222 17.38 -15.11 6.04
CA GLN A 222 16.91 -14.28 7.16
C GLN A 222 17.32 -12.80 7.07
N GLN A 223 18.29 -12.48 6.21
CA GLN A 223 18.74 -11.11 5.99
C GLN A 223 17.67 -10.28 5.25
N PRO A 224 17.28 -9.12 5.80
CA PRO A 224 16.26 -8.29 5.17
C PRO A 224 16.78 -7.66 3.87
N TYR A 225 15.89 -7.45 2.90
CA TYR A 225 16.26 -6.83 1.63
C TYR A 225 16.82 -5.42 1.82
N ALA A 226 16.30 -4.64 2.75
CA ALA A 226 16.85 -3.35 3.16
C ALA A 226 16.68 -3.21 4.68
N ASP A 227 17.18 -2.12 5.25
CA ASP A 227 16.82 -1.74 6.62
C ASP A 227 15.29 -1.81 6.80
N PRO A 228 14.76 -2.53 7.81
CA PRO A 228 13.33 -2.81 7.96
C PRO A 228 12.42 -1.57 8.01
N GLU A 229 12.91 -0.44 8.50
CA GLU A 229 12.14 0.80 8.51
C GLU A 229 12.22 1.51 7.15
N LYS A 230 13.35 1.38 6.46
CA LYS A 230 13.52 1.92 5.10
C LYS A 230 12.83 1.09 4.02
N SER A 231 12.66 -0.23 4.20
CA SER A 231 12.00 -1.10 3.22
C SER A 231 10.53 -0.77 3.02
N LYS A 232 9.92 0.00 3.94
CA LYS A 232 8.55 0.53 3.83
C LYS A 232 8.41 1.75 2.93
N VAL A 233 9.53 2.35 2.52
CA VAL A 233 9.54 3.57 1.72
C VAL A 233 10.11 3.26 0.36
N MET A 234 9.27 3.41 -0.67
CA MET A 234 9.60 3.09 -2.06
C MET A 234 10.90 3.79 -2.53
N ASN A 235 11.14 5.03 -2.11
CA ASN A 235 12.33 5.79 -2.50
C ASN A 235 13.66 5.17 -1.99
N TYR A 236 13.67 4.58 -0.79
CA TYR A 236 14.86 3.89 -0.29
C TYR A 236 15.10 2.57 -1.03
N VAL A 237 14.03 1.86 -1.39
CA VAL A 237 14.13 0.67 -2.24
C VAL A 237 14.69 1.02 -3.61
N LEU A 238 14.20 2.09 -4.24
CA LEU A 238 14.73 2.60 -5.51
C LEU A 238 16.20 3.00 -5.39
N ALA A 239 16.62 3.61 -4.28
CA ALA A 239 18.02 3.92 -4.01
C ALA A 239 18.89 2.65 -3.97
N LYS A 240 18.41 1.60 -3.27
CA LYS A 240 19.11 0.31 -3.20
C LYS A 240 19.19 -0.38 -4.56
N MET A 241 18.19 -0.20 -5.42
CA MET A 241 18.19 -0.71 -6.80
C MET A 241 19.08 0.10 -7.75
N GLY A 242 19.80 1.12 -7.27
CA GLY A 242 20.68 1.95 -8.08
C GLY A 242 19.95 2.97 -8.94
N SER A 243 18.66 3.26 -8.68
CA SER A 243 17.94 4.31 -9.39
C SER A 243 18.62 5.66 -9.13
N PRO A 244 18.97 6.45 -10.16
CA PRO A 244 19.59 7.76 -9.96
C PRO A 244 18.65 8.72 -9.20
N VAL A 245 19.23 9.68 -8.48
CA VAL A 245 18.49 10.80 -7.90
C VAL A 245 18.15 11.77 -9.02
N ASP A 246 16.89 12.20 -9.06
CA ASP A 246 16.52 13.36 -9.85
C ASP A 246 16.87 14.65 -9.10
N VAL A 247 17.84 15.39 -9.64
CA VAL A 247 18.43 16.59 -9.01
C VAL A 247 17.44 17.77 -9.00
N GLN A 248 16.36 17.72 -9.78
CA GLN A 248 15.31 18.76 -9.79
C GLN A 248 14.52 18.82 -8.47
N PHE A 249 14.56 17.77 -7.66
CA PHE A 249 13.77 17.65 -6.44
C PHE A 249 14.13 18.66 -5.33
N GLY A 250 15.40 19.06 -5.24
CA GLY A 250 15.88 19.95 -4.17
C GLY A 250 15.21 21.34 -4.16
N ALA A 251 14.92 21.89 -5.34
CA ALA A 251 14.19 23.15 -5.49
C ALA A 251 12.67 22.97 -5.33
N GLY A 252 12.12 21.83 -5.76
CA GLY A 252 10.69 21.52 -5.73
C GLY A 252 10.14 21.27 -4.31
N ILE A 253 10.89 20.58 -3.44
CA ILE A 253 10.51 20.39 -2.04
C ILE A 253 10.34 21.74 -1.33
N TYR A 254 11.30 22.66 -1.51
CA TYR A 254 11.22 23.97 -0.89
C TYR A 254 9.93 24.69 -1.32
N LEU A 255 9.55 24.58 -2.60
CA LEU A 255 8.33 25.15 -3.13
C LEU A 255 7.06 24.49 -2.56
N VAL A 256 7.02 23.16 -2.45
CA VAL A 256 5.88 22.43 -1.87
C VAL A 256 5.70 22.78 -0.40
N TYR A 257 6.79 22.81 0.38
CA TYR A 257 6.76 23.28 1.77
C TYR A 257 6.30 24.74 1.85
N GLN A 258 6.76 25.63 0.96
CA GLN A 258 6.30 27.04 0.91
C GLN A 258 4.82 27.17 0.55
N VAL A 259 4.31 26.39 -0.41
CA VAL A 259 2.88 26.39 -0.78
C VAL A 259 2.02 25.88 0.38
N ILE A 260 2.45 24.81 1.05
CA ILE A 260 1.78 24.27 2.24
C ILE A 260 1.82 25.27 3.39
N LEU A 261 2.99 25.83 3.71
CA LEU A 261 3.16 26.85 4.75
C LEU A 261 2.33 28.09 4.45
N SER A 262 2.28 28.56 3.20
CA SER A 262 1.46 29.70 2.80
C SER A 262 -0.05 29.42 2.87
N SER A 263 -0.48 28.17 2.63
CA SER A 263 -1.87 27.74 2.75
C SER A 263 -2.30 27.63 4.22
N LEU A 264 -1.43 27.07 5.07
CA LEU A 264 -1.61 27.02 6.53
C LEU A 264 -1.61 28.44 7.13
N TYR A 265 -0.69 29.30 6.71
CA TYR A 265 -0.63 30.71 7.13
C TYR A 265 -1.89 31.48 6.72
N ARG A 266 -2.40 31.29 5.50
CA ARG A 266 -3.67 31.88 5.05
C ARG A 266 -4.87 31.39 5.87
N LYS A 267 -4.90 30.12 6.28
CA LYS A 267 -5.93 29.59 7.18
C LYS A 267 -5.84 30.20 8.58
N LEU A 268 -4.63 30.31 9.14
CA LEU A 268 -4.38 30.95 10.44
C LEU A 268 -4.80 32.43 10.43
N LEU A 269 -4.50 33.17 9.37
CA LEU A 269 -4.94 34.56 9.22
C LEU A 269 -6.47 34.69 9.15
N ARG A 270 -7.16 33.75 8.49
CA ARG A 270 -8.63 33.71 8.48
C ARG A 270 -9.21 33.40 9.85
N CYS A 271 -8.63 32.46 10.61
CA CYS A 271 -9.03 32.18 11.98
C CYS A 271 -8.79 33.38 12.91
N ASN A 272 -7.64 34.06 12.81
CA ASN A 272 -7.36 35.27 13.60
C ASN A 272 -8.31 36.43 13.29
N ARG A 273 -8.73 36.60 12.03
CA ARG A 273 -9.77 37.58 11.66
C ARG A 273 -11.14 37.21 12.22
N PHE A 274 -11.46 35.92 12.29
CA PHE A 274 -12.71 35.43 12.88
C PHE A 274 -12.77 35.65 14.40
N ILE A 275 -11.65 35.40 15.10
CA ILE A 275 -11.51 35.64 16.55
C ILE A 275 -11.60 37.14 16.86
N LYS A 276 -10.90 37.99 16.10
CA LYS A 276 -10.97 39.45 16.28
C LYS A 276 -12.36 40.04 16.00
N LYS A 277 -13.16 39.42 15.13
CA LYS A 277 -14.54 39.84 14.83
C LYS A 277 -15.52 39.46 15.95
N HIS A 278 -15.19 38.48 16.78
CA HIS A 278 -16.04 38.00 17.89
C HIS A 278 -15.57 38.42 19.29
N GLN A 279 -14.37 39.01 19.42
CA GLN A 279 -13.89 39.66 20.65
C GLN A 279 -14.16 41.17 20.67
N GLY A 280 -14.91 41.69 19.69
CA GLY A 280 -15.25 43.11 19.56
C GLY A 280 -16.73 43.44 19.79
N ASN A 281 -17.44 42.63 20.57
CA ASN A 281 -18.78 42.92 21.10
C ASN A 281 -18.74 42.81 22.63
#